data_AF-A0A0T6ZTD1-F1
#
_entry.id   AF-A0A0T6ZTD1-F1
#
_cell.length_a   1.000
_cell.length_b   1.000
_cell.length_c   1.000
_cell.angle_alpha   90.00
_cell.angle_beta   90.00
_cell.angle_gamma   90.00
#
_symmetry.space_group_name_H-M   'P 1'
#
loop_
_entity.id
_entity.type
_entity.pdbx_description
1 polymer ?
#
loop_
_entity_poly.entity_id
_entity_poly.type
_entity_poly.pdbx_seq_one_letter_code
_entity_poly.pdbx_strand_id
1 'polypeptide(L)'
;MNAGPASFPDRDTVAEKLGAFAEADQSFLRLLMENPEQDERLMDGLYRHLDLASEAKFLNSLKLEKLGQWFGNTAPARLQMRLMEAGRSSQHAAYQAFKAGLSKAGGLDRAFPKA
;
A
#
# COMPACT_ATOMS: atom_id res chain seq x y z
N MET A 1 -10.65 22.33 22.86
CA MET A 1 -9.44 22.38 22.00
C MET A 1 -9.92 22.07 20.60
N ASN A 2 -9.95 23.06 19.70
CA ASN A 2 -10.37 22.88 18.31
C ASN A 2 -9.26 22.10 17.60
N ALA A 3 -9.51 20.83 17.26
CA ALA A 3 -8.70 20.18 16.25
C ALA A 3 -8.95 20.93 14.95
N GLY A 4 -7.96 21.70 14.48
CA GLY A 4 -7.99 22.23 13.11
C GLY A 4 -8.20 21.08 12.11
N PRO A 5 -8.63 21.36 10.87
CA PRO A 5 -8.81 20.29 9.88
C PRO A 5 -7.53 19.48 9.85
N ALA A 6 -7.63 18.19 10.18
CA ALA A 6 -6.48 17.30 10.13
C ALA A 6 -5.93 17.42 8.70
N SER A 7 -4.74 18.02 8.56
CA SER A 7 -4.12 18.17 7.26
C SER A 7 -3.83 16.75 6.78
N PHE A 8 -4.70 16.24 5.92
CA PHE A 8 -4.56 14.91 5.38
C PHE A 8 -3.23 14.83 4.63
N PRO A 9 -2.47 13.73 4.78
CA PRO A 9 -1.18 13.61 4.12
C PRO A 9 -1.38 13.60 2.60
N ASP A 10 -0.55 14.34 1.88
CA ASP A 10 -0.53 14.26 0.43
C ASP A 10 0.04 12.93 -0.06
N ARG A 11 -0.19 12.63 -1.35
CA ARG A 11 0.23 11.36 -1.96
C ARG A 11 1.75 11.15 -1.92
N ASP A 12 2.55 12.22 -1.98
CA ASP A 12 4.01 12.11 -2.02
C ASP A 12 4.54 11.79 -0.62
N THR A 13 3.94 12.35 0.42
CA THR A 13 4.17 11.98 1.82
C THR A 13 3.85 10.51 2.04
N VAL A 14 2.69 10.02 1.59
CA VAL A 14 2.34 8.59 1.71
C VAL A 14 3.34 7.73 0.95
N ALA A 15 3.72 8.11 -0.28
CA ALA A 15 4.71 7.38 -1.07
C ALA A 15 6.09 7.33 -0.41
N GLU A 16 6.51 8.40 0.26
CA GLU A 16 7.74 8.44 1.05
C GLU A 16 7.66 7.46 2.22
N LYS A 17 6.54 7.42 2.95
CA LYS A 17 6.32 6.47 4.06
C LYS A 17 6.36 5.02 3.61
N LEU A 18 5.76 4.71 2.46
CA LEU A 18 5.86 3.40 1.80
C LEU A 18 7.29 3.09 1.37
N GLY A 19 8.00 4.10 0.86
CA GLY A 19 9.37 4.00 0.40
C GLY A 19 10.40 3.87 1.51
N ALA A 20 10.17 4.42 2.70
CA ALA A 20 11.00 4.25 3.88
C ALA A 20 10.71 2.90 4.58
N PHE A 21 9.42 2.66 4.87
CA PHE A 21 8.89 1.42 5.45
C PHE A 21 9.51 1.05 6.82
N ALA A 22 9.92 2.03 7.61
CA ALA A 22 10.34 1.82 8.99
C ALA A 22 9.14 1.58 9.91
N GLU A 23 9.39 1.19 11.16
CA GLU A 23 8.31 0.90 12.14
C GLU A 23 7.38 2.10 12.37
N ALA A 24 7.95 3.31 12.48
CA ALA A 24 7.17 4.54 12.60
C ALA A 24 6.29 4.80 11.37
N ASP A 25 6.80 4.52 10.16
CA ASP A 25 6.05 4.69 8.92
C ASP A 25 4.94 3.64 8.78
N GLN A 26 5.18 2.41 9.23
CA GLN A 26 4.13 1.38 9.30
C GLN A 26 3.02 1.77 10.28
N SER A 27 3.37 2.32 11.45
CA SER A 27 2.38 2.83 12.41
C SER A 27 1.55 3.97 11.80
N PHE A 28 2.19 4.89 11.08
CA PHE A 28 1.49 5.94 10.32
C PHE A 28 0.52 5.35 9.27
N LEU A 29 0.97 4.38 8.47
CA LEU A 29 0.14 3.75 7.44
C LEU A 29 -1.03 2.96 8.04
N ARG A 30 -0.86 2.35 9.23
CA ARG A 30 -1.98 1.72 9.96
C ARG A 30 -3.04 2.73 10.35
N LEU A 31 -2.64 3.85 10.97
CA LEU A 31 -3.57 4.93 11.32
C LEU A 31 -4.30 5.46 10.07
N LEU A 32 -3.61 5.56 8.93
CA LEU A 32 -4.23 5.96 7.67
C LEU A 32 -5.32 4.96 7.23
N MET A 33 -5.05 3.66 7.34
CA MET A 33 -6.00 2.59 7.04
C MET A 33 -7.14 2.46 8.06
N GLU A 34 -7.09 3.13 9.22
CA GLU A 34 -8.20 3.14 10.17
C GLU A 34 -9.34 4.05 9.70
N ASN A 35 -9.05 5.08 8.88
CA ASN A 35 -10.04 6.01 8.36
C ASN A 35 -10.38 5.73 6.88
N PRO A 36 -11.60 5.22 6.56
CA PRO A 36 -12.02 4.98 5.18
C PRO A 36 -11.98 6.22 4.26
N GLU A 37 -12.14 7.43 4.81
CA GLU A 37 -12.04 8.68 4.03
C GLU A 37 -10.63 8.91 3.46
N GLN A 38 -9.63 8.21 4.02
CA GLN A 38 -8.23 8.30 3.61
C GLN A 38 -7.81 7.17 2.66
N ASP A 39 -8.70 6.22 2.36
CA ASP A 39 -8.38 5.10 1.49
C ASP A 39 -7.91 5.59 0.10
N GLU A 40 -8.49 6.68 -0.42
CA GLU A 40 -8.04 7.26 -1.69
C GLU A 40 -6.62 7.82 -1.60
N ARG A 41 -6.28 8.52 -0.51
CA ARG A 41 -4.93 9.07 -0.30
C ARG A 41 -3.89 7.97 -0.15
N LEU A 42 -4.25 6.89 0.53
CA LEU A 42 -3.41 5.71 0.63
C LEU A 42 -3.15 5.10 -0.76
N MET A 43 -4.20 4.93 -1.57
CA MET A 43 -4.07 4.35 -2.91
C MET A 43 -3.28 5.27 -3.86
N ASP A 44 -3.52 6.58 -3.85
CA ASP A 44 -2.75 7.57 -4.61
C ASP A 44 -1.25 7.47 -4.26
N GLY A 45 -0.93 7.40 -2.96
CA GLY A 45 0.44 7.24 -2.49
C GLY A 45 1.06 5.90 -2.88
N LEU A 46 0.27 4.82 -2.89
CA LEU A 46 0.71 3.51 -3.34
C LEU A 46 1.07 3.51 -4.83
N TYR A 47 0.20 4.04 -5.69
CA TYR A 47 0.50 4.17 -7.12
C TYR A 47 1.75 5.02 -7.34
N ARG A 48 1.84 6.17 -6.66
CA ARG A 48 3.03 7.03 -6.71
C ARG A 48 4.30 6.29 -6.31
N HIS A 49 4.27 5.50 -5.24
CA HIS A 49 5.41 4.69 -4.79
C HIS A 49 5.81 3.63 -5.83
N LEU A 50 4.83 2.92 -6.41
CA LEU A 50 5.08 1.88 -7.41
C LEU A 50 5.62 2.45 -8.72
N ASP A 51 5.13 3.62 -9.15
CA ASP A 51 5.64 4.34 -10.32
C ASP A 51 7.08 4.79 -10.10
N LEU A 52 7.39 5.42 -8.97
CA LEU A 52 8.76 5.80 -8.62
C LEU A 52 9.70 4.59 -8.58
N ALA A 53 9.25 3.46 -8.02
CA ALA A 53 10.02 2.23 -8.02
C ALA A 53 10.18 1.62 -9.43
N SER A 54 9.24 1.88 -10.34
CA SER A 54 9.32 1.43 -11.73
C SER A 54 10.34 2.23 -12.55
N GLU A 55 10.51 3.51 -12.23
CA GLU A 55 11.44 4.42 -12.91
C GLU A 55 12.84 4.42 -12.28
N ALA A 56 13.02 3.78 -11.12
CA ALA A 56 14.29 3.74 -10.41
C ALA A 56 15.37 2.97 -11.19
N LYS A 57 16.62 3.45 -11.11
CA LYS A 57 17.78 2.77 -11.74
C LYS A 57 17.96 1.31 -11.30
N PHE A 58 17.56 1.01 -10.07
CA PHE A 58 17.61 -0.34 -9.50
C PHE A 58 16.26 -0.66 -8.84
N LEU A 59 15.73 -1.82 -9.20
CA LEU A 59 14.50 -2.33 -8.61
C LEU A 59 14.77 -3.07 -7.30
N ASN A 60 14.22 -2.57 -6.20
CA ASN A 60 14.23 -3.29 -4.92
C ASN A 60 13.00 -4.19 -4.80
N SER A 61 12.98 -5.29 -5.57
CA SER A 61 11.86 -6.24 -5.62
C SER A 61 11.55 -6.87 -4.25
N LEU A 62 12.57 -7.18 -3.45
CA LEU A 62 12.39 -7.74 -2.12
C LEU A 62 11.66 -6.78 -1.17
N LYS A 63 11.94 -5.48 -1.25
CA LYS A 63 11.23 -4.47 -0.45
C LYS A 63 9.76 -4.37 -0.89
N LEU A 64 9.50 -4.37 -2.19
CA LEU A 64 8.14 -4.33 -2.73
C LEU A 64 7.33 -5.58 -2.38
N GLU A 65 7.93 -6.77 -2.42
CA GLU A 65 7.28 -8.00 -1.98
C GLU A 65 6.95 -7.93 -0.48
N LYS A 66 7.88 -7.48 0.36
CA LYS A 66 7.63 -7.29 1.80
C LYS A 66 6.51 -6.28 2.06
N LEU A 67 6.48 -5.18 1.31
CA LEU A 67 5.43 -4.18 1.40
C LEU A 67 4.05 -4.78 1.04
N GLY A 68 3.97 -5.51 -0.08
CA GLY A 68 2.76 -6.21 -0.49
C GLY A 68 2.30 -7.24 0.54
N GLN A 69 3.23 -8.02 1.09
CA GLN A 69 2.90 -9.01 2.13
C GLN A 69 2.37 -8.34 3.40
N TRP A 70 2.96 -7.21 3.80
CA TRP A 70 2.51 -6.45 4.96
C TRP A 70 1.10 -5.89 4.78
N PHE A 71 0.80 -5.31 3.61
CA PHE A 71 -0.56 -4.86 3.29
C PHE A 71 -1.56 -6.01 3.27
N GLY A 72 -1.23 -7.14 2.65
CA GLY A 72 -2.13 -8.29 2.64
C GLY A 72 -2.43 -8.84 4.04
N ASN A 73 -1.53 -8.63 5.01
CA ASN A 73 -1.72 -9.03 6.40
C ASN A 73 -2.39 -7.99 7.29
N THR A 74 -2.18 -6.70 7.01
CA THR A 74 -2.53 -5.60 7.91
C THR A 74 -3.73 -4.79 7.41
N ALA A 75 -3.93 -4.72 6.10
CA ALA A 75 -4.96 -3.87 5.52
C ALA A 75 -6.37 -4.44 5.81
N PRO A 76 -7.34 -3.57 6.11
CA PRO A 76 -8.73 -3.96 6.29
C PRO A 76 -9.30 -4.59 5.01
N ALA A 77 -10.29 -5.48 5.17
CA ALA A 77 -10.91 -6.23 4.07
C ALA A 77 -11.36 -5.34 2.90
N ARG A 78 -11.90 -4.15 3.19
CA ARG A 78 -12.35 -3.17 2.19
C ARG A 78 -11.26 -2.71 1.21
N LEU A 79 -9.99 -2.75 1.63
CA LEU A 79 -8.84 -2.33 0.80
C LEU A 79 -8.23 -3.49 0.01
N GLN A 80 -8.46 -4.75 0.40
CA GLN A 80 -7.77 -5.91 -0.18
C GLN A 80 -8.00 -6.05 -1.70
N MET A 81 -9.20 -5.75 -2.17
CA MET A 81 -9.51 -5.76 -3.60
C MET A 81 -8.74 -4.66 -4.35
N ARG A 82 -8.78 -3.43 -3.86
CA ARG A 82 -8.09 -2.27 -4.44
C ARG A 82 -6.56 -2.45 -4.46
N LEU A 83 -6.00 -3.03 -3.40
CA LEU A 83 -4.57 -3.37 -3.32
C LEU A 83 -4.18 -4.41 -4.39
N MET A 84 -5.00 -5.45 -4.57
CA MET A 84 -4.79 -6.45 -5.61
C MET A 84 -4.91 -5.85 -7.02
N GLU A 85 -5.85 -4.92 -7.23
CA GLU A 85 -6.00 -4.17 -8.48
C GLU A 85 -4.78 -3.30 -8.77
N ALA A 86 -4.28 -2.56 -7.78
CA ALA A 86 -3.06 -1.78 -7.90
C ALA A 86 -1.89 -2.66 -8.36
N GLY A 87 -1.69 -3.83 -7.74
CA GLY A 87 -0.67 -4.79 -8.17
C GLY A 87 -0.85 -5.38 -9.57
N ARG A 88 -2.05 -5.30 -10.16
CA ARG A 88 -2.36 -5.77 -11.53
C ARG A 88 -2.36 -4.67 -12.58
N SER A 89 -2.26 -3.41 -12.17
CA SER A 89 -2.40 -2.24 -13.06
C SER A 89 -1.27 -2.10 -14.08
N SER A 90 -0.12 -2.76 -13.88
CA SER A 90 1.01 -2.72 -14.80
C SER A 90 1.75 -4.07 -14.86
N GLN A 91 2.38 -4.35 -16.00
CA GLN A 91 3.25 -5.50 -16.20
C GLN A 91 4.68 -5.27 -15.68
N HIS A 92 5.02 -4.05 -15.25
CA HIS A 92 6.35 -3.73 -14.74
C HIS A 92 6.72 -4.57 -13.51
N ALA A 93 7.99 -4.95 -13.40
CA ALA A 93 8.47 -5.84 -12.33
C ALA A 93 8.24 -5.30 -10.90
N ALA A 94 8.18 -3.97 -10.74
CA ALA A 94 7.81 -3.33 -9.48
C ALA A 94 6.39 -3.71 -9.00
N TYR A 95 5.42 -3.59 -9.91
CA TYR A 95 4.03 -3.96 -9.66
C TYR A 95 3.88 -5.47 -9.43
N GLN A 96 4.60 -6.29 -10.21
CA GLN A 96 4.58 -7.75 -10.03
C GLN A 96 5.17 -8.18 -8.69
N ALA A 97 6.26 -7.56 -8.22
CA ALA A 97 6.85 -7.85 -6.91
C ALA A 97 5.88 -7.50 -5.77
N PHE A 98 5.25 -6.33 -5.84
CA PHE A 98 4.23 -5.93 -4.87
C PHE A 98 3.04 -6.90 -4.85
N LYS A 99 2.49 -7.25 -6.02
CA LYS A 99 1.41 -8.23 -6.16
C LYS A 99 1.78 -9.60 -5.61
N ALA A 100 3.01 -10.07 -5.85
CA ALA A 100 3.49 -11.34 -5.32
C ALA A 100 3.43 -11.38 -3.79
N GLY A 101 3.81 -10.27 -3.14
CA GLY A 101 3.67 -10.08 -1.70
C GLY A 101 2.21 -10.19 -1.23
N LEU A 102 1.29 -9.50 -1.90
CA LEU A 102 -0.15 -9.56 -1.59
C LEU A 102 -0.70 -10.99 -1.71
N SER A 103 -0.34 -11.70 -2.79
CA SER A 103 -0.74 -13.10 -3.00
C SER A 103 -0.22 -14.01 -1.90
N LYS A 104 1.04 -13.84 -1.47
CA LYS A 104 1.65 -14.62 -0.39
C LYS A 104 0.98 -14.41 0.96
N ALA A 105 0.46 -13.21 1.21
CA ALA A 105 -0.29 -12.91 2.43
C ALA A 105 -1.71 -13.47 2.43
N GLY A 106 -2.29 -13.81 1.26
CA GLY A 106 -3.66 -14.33 1.17
C GLY A 106 -4.73 -13.39 1.76
N GLY A 107 -4.47 -12.08 1.78
CA GLY A 107 -5.39 -11.09 2.38
C GLY A 107 -6.73 -11.02 1.66
N LEU A 108 -6.70 -11.12 0.32
CA LEU A 108 -7.91 -11.10 -0.51
C LEU A 108 -8.81 -12.32 -0.27
N ASP A 109 -8.24 -13.52 -0.24
CA ASP A 109 -9.00 -14.76 -0.01
C ASP A 109 -9.61 -14.78 1.39
N ARG A 110 -8.91 -14.23 2.39
CA ARG A 110 -9.45 -14.04 3.75
C ARG A 110 -10.57 -13.02 3.81
N ALA A 111 -10.46 -11.93 3.06
CA ALA A 111 -11.48 -10.89 3.00
C ALA A 111 -12.75 -11.33 2.25
N PHE A 112 -12.60 -12.21 1.26
CA PHE A 112 -13.68 -12.68 0.40
C PHE A 112 -13.63 -14.22 0.25
N PRO A 113 -13.99 -14.97 1.30
CA PRO A 113 -13.99 -16.43 1.23
C PRO A 113 -15.03 -16.90 0.21
N LYS A 114 -14.65 -17.91 -0.59
CA LYS A 114 -15.61 -18.57 -1.50
C LYS A 114 -16.59 -19.39 -0.65
N ALA A 115 -17.88 -19.22 -0.94
CA ALA A 115 -18.96 -19.99 -0.31
C ALA A 115 -18.91 -21.48 -0.69
#